data_AF-M5BMN7-F1
#
_entry.id   AF-M5BMN7-F1
#
_cell.length_a   1.000
_cell.length_b   1.000
_cell.length_c   1.000
_cell.angle_alpha   90.00
_cell.angle_beta   90.00
_cell.angle_gamma   90.00
#
_symmetry.space_group_name_H-M   'P 1'
#
loop_
_entity.id
_entity.type
_entity.pdbx_description
1 polymer ?
#
loop_
_entity_poly.entity_id
_entity_poly.type
_entity_poly.pdbx_seq_one_letter_code
_entity_poly.pdbx_strand_id
1 'polypeptide(L)'
;MVVGAARKSLFQTWFAVEAIPIYAVVVGAVGGAGWYMTRLATRPDIVWDRRNNPTPWLSVEQGMQTKLMSVNQKFDRVWTRSLSPNSISLSSRMEDSLILST
;
A
#
# COMPACT_ATOMS: atom_id res chain seq x y z
N MET A 1 41.07 15.48 -38.78
CA MET A 1 40.09 14.40 -39.03
C MET A 1 39.23 14.21 -37.78
N VAL A 2 37.95 14.50 -37.92
CA VAL A 2 36.77 14.11 -37.10
C VAL A 2 36.95 14.05 -35.56
N VAL A 3 36.89 15.22 -34.91
CA VAL A 3 36.57 15.37 -33.47
C VAL A 3 35.05 15.50 -33.31
N GLY A 4 34.28 14.46 -33.68
CA GLY A 4 32.83 14.59 -33.83
C GLY A 4 31.96 13.39 -33.46
N ALA A 5 32.52 12.28 -32.98
CA ALA A 5 31.78 11.02 -32.81
C ALA A 5 31.36 10.69 -31.35
N ALA A 6 31.69 11.54 -30.35
CA ALA A 6 31.57 11.18 -28.93
C ALA A 6 30.47 11.95 -28.17
N ARG A 7 29.36 12.30 -28.82
CA ARG A 7 28.18 12.90 -28.14
C ARG A 7 26.87 12.22 -28.50
N LYS A 8 26.85 10.89 -28.59
CA LYS A 8 25.57 10.18 -28.43
C LYS A 8 25.18 10.27 -26.97
N SER A 9 24.22 11.16 -26.74
CA SER A 9 23.71 11.60 -25.45
C SER A 9 23.37 10.42 -24.55
N LEU A 10 23.78 10.48 -23.28
CA LEU A 10 23.40 9.52 -22.25
C LEU A 10 21.87 9.29 -22.25
N PHE A 11 21.08 10.33 -22.54
CA PHE A 11 19.62 10.24 -22.64
C PHE A 11 19.12 9.26 -23.72
N GLN A 12 19.87 9.03 -24.81
CA GLN A 12 19.47 8.03 -25.81
C GLN A 12 19.62 6.59 -25.31
N THR A 13 20.61 6.33 -24.43
CA THR A 13 20.77 5.02 -23.78
C THR A 13 19.71 4.81 -22.70
N TRP A 14 19.36 5.85 -21.94
CA TRP A 14 18.34 5.77 -20.90
C TRP A 14 16.91 5.63 -21.46
N PHE A 15 16.64 6.17 -22.66
CA PHE A 15 15.35 6.04 -23.35
C PHE A 15 15.41 5.07 -24.55
N ALA A 16 16.38 4.15 -24.58
CA ALA A 16 16.41 3.11 -25.60
C ALA A 16 15.16 2.23 -25.48
N VAL A 17 14.50 1.93 -26.60
CA VAL A 17 13.23 1.17 -26.63
C VAL A 17 13.36 -0.21 -25.98
N GLU A 18 14.56 -0.79 -26.05
CA GLU A 18 14.94 -2.07 -25.45
C GLU A 18 15.14 -2.01 -23.92
N ALA A 19 15.40 -0.82 -23.35
CA ALA A 19 15.58 -0.63 -21.91
C ALA A 19 14.26 -0.40 -21.16
N ILE A 20 13.25 0.17 -21.83
CA ILE A 20 11.90 0.42 -21.28
C ILE A 20 11.27 -0.83 -20.62
N PRO A 21 11.24 -2.02 -21.26
CA PRO A 21 10.64 -3.21 -20.64
C PRO A 21 11.40 -3.68 -19.40
N ILE A 22 12.73 -3.51 -19.36
CA ILE A 22 13.54 -3.87 -18.20
C ILE A 22 13.18 -2.98 -17.01
N TYR A 23 13.08 -1.66 -17.22
CA TYR A 23 12.68 -0.73 -16.17
C TYR A 23 11.26 -1.00 -15.67
N ALA A 24 10.33 -1.35 -16.56
CA ALA A 24 8.95 -1.65 -16.19
C ALA A 24 8.87 -2.84 -15.21
N VAL A 25 9.60 -3.93 -15.48
CA VAL A 25 9.60 -5.11 -14.60
C VAL A 25 10.31 -4.82 -13.28
N VAL A 26 11.45 -4.11 -13.32
CA VAL A 26 12.20 -3.77 -12.10
C VAL A 26 11.40 -2.83 -11.19
N VAL A 27 10.82 -1.76 -11.74
CA VAL A 27 9.97 -0.83 -10.98
C VAL A 27 8.73 -1.54 -10.47
N GLY A 28 8.11 -2.40 -11.29
CA GLY A 28 6.98 -3.23 -10.86
C GLY A 28 7.34 -4.16 -9.70
N ALA A 29 8.50 -4.82 -9.77
CA ALA A 29 8.97 -5.74 -8.74
C ALA A 29 9.33 -5.02 -7.43
N VAL A 30 10.14 -3.97 -7.49
CA VAL A 30 10.55 -3.20 -6.31
C VAL A 30 9.36 -2.45 -5.71
N GLY A 31 8.51 -1.86 -6.55
CA GLY A 31 7.28 -1.20 -6.13
C GLY A 31 6.30 -2.17 -5.47
N GLY A 32 6.05 -3.33 -6.09
CA GLY A 32 5.20 -4.38 -5.54
C GLY A 32 5.72 -4.97 -4.24
N ALA A 33 7.04 -5.23 -4.15
CA ALA A 33 7.69 -5.71 -2.94
C ALA A 33 7.62 -4.66 -1.82
N GLY A 34 7.93 -3.39 -2.14
CA GLY A 34 7.85 -2.29 -1.19
C GLY A 34 6.43 -2.10 -0.65
N TRP A 35 5.43 -2.10 -1.53
CA TRP A 35 4.02 -2.04 -1.15
C TRP A 35 3.60 -3.22 -0.27
N TYR A 36 4.04 -4.44 -0.60
CA TYR A 36 3.67 -5.60 0.19
C TYR A 36 4.36 -5.60 1.57
N MET A 37 5.61 -5.13 1.65
CA MET A 37 6.29 -4.95 2.94
C MET A 37 5.60 -3.91 3.82
N THR A 38 5.16 -2.78 3.28
CA THR A 38 4.44 -1.77 4.06
C THR A 38 3.10 -2.28 4.56
N ARG A 39 2.36 -3.03 3.72
CA ARG A 39 1.13 -3.73 4.15
C ARG A 39 1.41 -4.75 5.26
N LEU A 40 2.51 -5.50 5.16
CA LEU A 40 2.86 -6.48 6.18
C LEU A 40 3.22 -5.78 7.48
N ALA A 41 3.96 -4.69 7.44
CA ALA A 41 4.34 -3.89 8.59
C ALA A 41 3.13 -3.32 9.36
N THR A 42 2.01 -3.04 8.71
CA THR A 42 0.84 -2.40 9.35
C THR A 42 -0.17 -3.37 9.96
N ARG A 43 0.09 -4.69 9.94
CA ARG A 43 -0.82 -5.72 10.49
C ARG A 43 -1.08 -5.53 12.01
N PRO A 44 -2.24 -6.00 12.52
CA PRO A 44 -2.60 -5.87 13.94
C PRO A 44 -1.68 -6.65 14.87
N ASP A 45 -0.97 -7.65 14.37
CA ASP A 45 -0.01 -8.46 15.14
C ASP A 45 1.31 -7.72 15.43
N ILE A 46 1.52 -6.55 14.80
CA ILE A 46 2.80 -5.83 14.85
C ILE A 46 2.68 -4.56 15.70
N VAL A 47 3.56 -4.49 16.70
CA VAL A 47 3.62 -3.41 17.68
C VAL A 47 4.70 -2.40 17.29
N TRP A 48 4.29 -1.31 16.66
CA TRP A 48 5.15 -0.13 16.41
C TRP A 48 5.21 0.81 17.62
N ASP A 49 4.07 1.00 18.29
CA ASP A 49 3.95 1.87 19.45
C ASP A 49 3.73 1.03 20.71
N ARG A 50 4.82 0.70 21.39
CA ARG A 50 4.78 -0.07 22.64
C ARG A 50 4.32 0.77 23.84
N ARG A 51 4.30 2.09 23.73
CA ARG A 51 4.02 2.98 24.86
C ARG A 51 2.54 3.32 24.95
N ASN A 52 1.90 3.68 23.84
CA ASN A 52 0.50 4.10 23.85
C ASN A 52 -0.47 2.98 23.47
N ASN A 53 -0.04 1.97 22.69
CA ASN A 53 -0.88 0.85 22.29
C ASN A 53 -0.08 -0.47 22.26
N PRO A 54 0.26 -1.03 23.44
CA PRO A 54 1.04 -2.27 23.53
C PRO A 54 0.28 -3.50 22.99
N THR A 55 -1.04 -3.42 22.85
CA THR A 55 -1.93 -4.54 22.46
C THR A 55 -2.77 -4.21 21.22
N PRO A 56 -2.17 -3.99 20.04
CA PRO A 56 -2.88 -3.59 18.83
C PRO A 56 -3.93 -4.60 18.35
N TRP A 57 -3.79 -5.87 18.69
CA TRP A 57 -4.77 -6.92 18.38
C TRP A 57 -6.14 -6.69 19.03
N LEU A 58 -6.22 -5.91 20.12
CA LEU A 58 -7.51 -5.60 20.76
C LEU A 58 -8.40 -4.71 19.89
N SER A 59 -7.84 -4.05 18.86
CA SER A 59 -8.60 -3.25 17.89
C SER A 59 -9.31 -4.08 16.81
N VAL A 60 -9.10 -5.40 16.78
CA VAL A 60 -9.73 -6.29 15.81
C VAL A 60 -11.05 -6.79 16.37
N GLU A 61 -12.16 -6.27 15.86
CA GLU A 61 -13.50 -6.70 16.22
C GLU A 61 -13.92 -7.97 15.45
N GLN A 62 -14.90 -8.70 15.98
CA GLN A 62 -15.49 -9.85 15.29
C GLN A 62 -16.18 -9.39 13.98
N GLY A 63 -16.08 -10.19 12.93
CA GLY A 63 -16.61 -9.85 11.60
C GLY A 63 -15.71 -8.95 10.75
N MET A 64 -14.52 -8.56 11.24
CA MET A 64 -13.52 -7.80 10.47
C MET A 64 -12.60 -8.69 9.62
N GLN A 65 -12.34 -8.27 8.38
CA GLN A 65 -11.33 -8.88 7.53
C GLN A 65 -9.93 -8.31 7.84
N THR A 66 -9.04 -9.15 8.38
CA THR A 66 -7.62 -8.79 8.61
C THR A 66 -6.68 -9.30 7.51
N LYS A 67 -7.15 -10.24 6.69
CA LYS A 67 -6.39 -10.81 5.58
C LYS A 67 -6.51 -9.92 4.35
N LEU A 68 -5.52 -9.98 3.47
CA LEU A 68 -5.53 -9.23 2.20
C LEU A 68 -6.71 -9.68 1.32
N MET A 69 -6.97 -10.98 1.31
CA MET A 69 -8.04 -11.58 0.53
C MET A 69 -8.67 -12.73 1.32
N SER A 70 -9.98 -12.84 1.18
CA SER A 70 -10.79 -13.97 1.63
C SER A 70 -11.57 -14.48 0.44
N VAL A 71 -11.49 -15.79 0.17
CA VAL A 71 -12.17 -16.38 -0.99
C VAL A 71 -13.63 -16.70 -0.67
N ASN A 72 -13.88 -17.32 0.49
CA ASN A 72 -15.21 -17.83 0.86
C ASN A 72 -15.80 -17.17 2.11
N GLN A 73 -15.02 -16.41 2.89
CA GLN A 73 -15.53 -15.78 4.12
C GLN A 73 -16.06 -14.39 3.80
N LYS A 74 -17.30 -14.12 4.26
CA LYS A 74 -17.91 -12.80 4.21
C LYS A 74 -17.59 -12.07 5.51
N PHE A 75 -17.14 -10.83 5.37
CA PHE A 75 -16.83 -9.93 6.48
C PHE A 75 -17.60 -8.64 6.25
N ASP A 76 -18.05 -8.03 7.34
CA ASP A 76 -18.85 -6.80 7.24
C ASP A 76 -17.96 -5.60 6.90
N ARG A 77 -16.68 -5.65 7.25
CA ARG A 77 -15.72 -4.54 7.11
C ARG A 77 -14.27 -5.01 7.06
N VAL A 78 -13.41 -4.17 6.50
CA VAL A 78 -11.96 -4.41 6.42
C VAL A 78 -11.26 -3.70 7.57
N TRP A 79 -10.38 -4.40 8.27
CA TRP A 79 -9.61 -3.80 9.35
C TRP A 79 -8.59 -2.80 8.81
N THR A 80 -8.51 -1.63 9.44
CA THR A 80 -7.51 -0.60 9.13
C THR A 80 -6.79 -0.17 10.41
N ARG A 81 -5.50 0.18 10.28
CA ARG A 81 -4.73 0.72 11.40
C ARG A 81 -5.08 2.20 11.57
N SER A 82 -5.46 2.61 12.78
CA SER A 82 -5.63 4.03 13.11
C SER A 82 -4.27 4.72 13.11
N LEU A 83 -3.92 5.36 11.99
CA LEU A 83 -2.71 6.18 11.86
C LEU A 83 -2.98 7.65 12.21
N SER A 84 -4.25 8.06 12.29
CA SER A 84 -4.70 9.40 12.66
C SER A 84 -5.69 9.30 13.82
N PRO A 85 -5.57 10.14 14.86
CA PRO A 85 -6.49 10.13 16.00
C PRO A 85 -7.99 10.27 15.63
N ASN A 86 -8.29 10.81 14.44
CA ASN A 86 -9.66 11.15 14.02
C ASN A 86 -10.17 10.35 12.79
N SER A 87 -9.46 9.30 12.33
CA SER A 87 -9.86 8.61 11.08
C SER A 87 -11.03 7.63 11.24
N ILE A 88 -11.18 7.00 12.40
CA ILE A 88 -12.21 5.96 12.62
C ILE A 88 -13.62 6.56 12.70
N SER A 89 -13.77 7.77 13.23
CA SER A 89 -15.06 8.46 13.34
C SER A 89 -15.57 9.02 12.01
N LEU A 90 -14.69 9.22 11.03
CA LEU A 90 -15.05 9.75 9.71
C LEU A 90 -15.54 8.63 8.78
N SER A 91 -14.93 7.44 8.83
CA SER A 91 -15.38 6.32 8.01
C SER A 91 -16.78 5.86 8.43
N SER A 92 -17.00 5.70 9.73
CA SER A 92 -18.32 5.32 10.28
C SER A 92 -19.40 6.35 10.00
N ARG A 93 -19.11 7.66 10.13
CA ARG A 93 -20.04 8.73 9.72
C ARG A 93 -20.34 8.74 8.21
N MET A 94 -19.40 8.37 7.36
CA MET A 94 -19.63 8.31 5.91
C MET A 94 -20.55 7.13 5.55
N GLU A 95 -20.36 5.97 6.18
CA GLU A 95 -21.22 4.80 5.99
C GLU A 95 -22.67 5.11 6.39
N ASP A 96 -22.90 5.76 7.53
CA ASP A 96 -24.24 6.19 7.96
C ASP A 96 -24.90 7.17 6.97
N SER A 97 -24.13 8.06 6.34
CA SER A 97 -24.65 9.02 5.37
C SER A 97 -25.06 8.39 4.03
N LEU A 98 -24.38 7.32 3.61
CA LEU A 98 -24.67 6.61 2.35
C LEU A 98 -25.92 5.74 2.46
N ILE A 99 -26.20 5.21 3.65
CA ILE A 99 -27.40 4.42 3.92
C ILE A 99 -28.66 5.31 4.01
N LEU A 100 -28.49 6.57 4.42
CA LEU A 100 -29.58 7.56 4.55
C LEU A 100 -29.90 8.34 3.26
N SER A 101 -29.09 8.18 2.20
CA SER A 101 -29.31 8.82 0.89
C SER A 101 -29.99 7.92 -0.16
N THR A 102 -30.47 6.74 0.24
CA THR A 102 -31.24 5.79 -0.60
C THR A 102 -32.68 5.71 -0.09
#